data_AF-A0A2S5GQX9-F1
#
_entry.id   AF-A0A2S5GQX9-F1
#
_cell.length_a   1.000
_cell.length_b   1.000
_cell.length_c   1.000
_cell.angle_alpha   90.00
_cell.angle_beta   90.00
_cell.angle_gamma   90.00
#
_symmetry.space_group_name_H-M   'P 1'
#
loop_
_entity.id
_entity.type
_entity.pdbx_description
1 polymer ?
#
loop_
_entity_poly.entity_id
_entity_poly.type
_entity_poly.pdbx_seq_one_letter_code
_entity_poly.pdbx_strand_id
1 'polypeptide(L)'
;MNYLELIPVPPKHTFNLGLSSPSNSYLIDLFGHPVQDAVYKPDGSCTQPNAPVFTPLLETRNVGPFKVTGLRPAVMSLHDVLSRVQREIPDLYALLGSAGMLCSRFTKIRQADGSMKIGPGVSNHSWGAAIDINLGGELDAQGNSMTQRGLLILSTYFNAAGWYWGAAFPVEDAMHFEVSKSLFARWKAARNM
;
A
#
# COMPACT_ATOMS: atom_id res chain seq x y z
N MET A 1 3.51 -2.29 -25.08
CA MET A 1 3.02 -3.36 -24.17
C MET A 1 1.66 -2.95 -23.64
N ASN A 2 0.67 -3.84 -23.52
CA ASN A 2 -0.60 -3.48 -22.88
C ASN A 2 -0.49 -3.65 -21.37
N TYR A 3 -0.33 -2.56 -20.62
CA TYR A 3 -0.19 -2.60 -19.17
C TYR A 3 -1.51 -2.82 -18.43
N LEU A 4 -2.65 -2.51 -19.06
CA LEU A 4 -3.99 -2.67 -18.47
C LEU A 4 -4.57 -4.07 -18.68
N GLU A 5 -3.92 -4.91 -19.47
CA GLU A 5 -4.32 -6.29 -19.69
C GLU A 5 -4.41 -7.05 -18.36
N LEU A 6 -5.58 -7.62 -18.07
CA LEU A 6 -5.77 -8.50 -16.93
C LEU A 6 -5.15 -9.86 -17.21
N ILE A 7 -4.26 -10.29 -16.32
CA ILE A 7 -3.57 -11.57 -16.35
C ILE A 7 -3.76 -12.29 -15.01
N PRO A 8 -3.66 -13.63 -14.94
CA PRO A 8 -3.72 -14.33 -13.67
C PRO A 8 -2.61 -13.87 -12.71
N VAL A 9 -2.94 -13.73 -11.43
CA VAL A 9 -1.92 -13.51 -10.39
C VAL A 9 -0.98 -14.72 -10.36
N PRO A 10 0.36 -14.52 -10.39
CA PRO A 10 1.31 -15.61 -10.32
C PRO A 10 1.17 -16.44 -9.03
N PRO A 11 1.73 -17.67 -8.97
CA PRO A 11 1.77 -18.43 -7.73
C PRO A 11 2.43 -17.63 -6.59
N LYS A 12 1.82 -17.60 -5.41
CA LYS A 12 2.24 -16.75 -4.27
C LYS A 12 3.68 -16.93 -3.80
N HIS A 13 4.33 -18.05 -4.14
CA HIS A 13 5.73 -18.32 -3.81
C HIS A 13 6.73 -17.70 -4.79
N THR A 14 6.27 -16.95 -5.79
CA THR A 14 7.12 -16.32 -6.82
C THR A 14 7.41 -14.84 -6.57
N PHE A 15 6.71 -14.23 -5.62
CA PHE A 15 6.86 -12.83 -5.22
C PHE A 15 6.81 -12.71 -3.69
N ASN A 16 7.08 -11.51 -3.16
CA ASN A 16 7.22 -11.24 -1.72
C ASN A 16 8.26 -12.14 -1.03
N LEU A 17 9.29 -12.61 -1.74
CA LEU A 17 10.30 -13.51 -1.21
C LEU A 17 11.03 -12.90 0.00
N GLY A 18 10.88 -13.51 1.17
CA GLY A 18 11.44 -13.00 2.43
C GLY A 18 10.74 -11.76 3.01
N LEU A 19 9.62 -11.33 2.41
CA LEU A 19 8.81 -10.21 2.88
C LEU A 19 7.57 -10.70 3.61
N SER A 20 7.14 -9.96 4.62
CA SER A 20 5.89 -10.21 5.33
C SER A 20 5.15 -8.91 5.59
N SER A 21 3.83 -8.99 5.45
CA SER A 21 2.88 -7.95 5.85
C SER A 21 3.00 -7.66 7.36
N PRO A 22 3.04 -6.38 7.78
CA PRO A 22 3.01 -6.03 9.20
C PRO A 22 1.61 -6.22 9.79
N SER A 23 1.54 -6.83 10.98
CA SER A 23 0.30 -6.93 11.74
C SER A 23 -0.08 -5.58 12.36
N ASN A 24 -1.36 -5.40 12.69
CA ASN A 24 -1.79 -4.20 13.44
C ASN A 24 -1.05 -4.05 14.76
N SER A 25 -0.83 -5.13 15.52
CA SER A 25 -0.05 -5.08 16.77
C SER A 25 1.36 -4.53 16.55
N TYR A 26 2.04 -4.99 15.49
CA TYR A 26 3.39 -4.53 15.16
C TYR A 26 3.41 -3.03 14.81
N LEU A 27 2.43 -2.53 14.06
CA LEU A 27 2.35 -1.11 13.72
C LEU A 27 1.96 -0.24 14.94
N ILE A 28 1.09 -0.74 15.81
CA ILE A 28 0.74 -0.08 17.08
C ILE A 28 1.97 0.01 17.97
N ASP A 29 2.77 -1.05 18.09
CA ASP A 29 3.99 -1.04 18.89
C ASP A 29 5.04 -0.04 18.38
N LEU A 30 5.07 0.20 17.07
CA LEU A 30 6.00 1.14 16.45
C LEU A 30 5.55 2.60 16.52
N PHE A 31 4.25 2.85 16.31
CA PHE A 31 3.74 4.19 16.00
C PHE A 31 2.59 4.64 16.89
N GLY A 32 2.07 3.75 17.74
CA GLY A 32 0.79 3.92 18.39
C GLY A 32 -0.38 3.79 17.42
N HIS A 33 -1.59 4.05 17.93
CA HIS A 33 -2.77 4.17 17.09
C HIS A 33 -2.76 5.49 16.30
N PRO A 34 -3.19 5.48 15.02
CA PRO A 34 -3.22 6.68 14.19
C PRO A 34 -4.39 7.62 14.52
N VAL A 35 -5.49 7.05 15.01
CA VAL A 35 -6.69 7.75 15.48
C VAL A 35 -6.83 7.52 16.98
N GLN A 36 -6.99 8.61 17.74
CA GLN A 36 -7.21 8.60 19.17
C GLN A 36 -8.43 7.73 19.52
N ASP A 37 -8.28 6.91 20.56
CA ASP A 37 -9.29 5.97 21.05
C ASP A 37 -9.78 4.94 20.00
N ALA A 38 -9.06 4.80 18.87
CA ALA A 38 -9.41 3.92 17.76
C ALA A 38 -10.84 4.12 17.21
N VAL A 39 -11.36 5.35 17.27
CA VAL A 39 -12.72 5.69 16.82
C VAL A 39 -12.72 5.94 15.32
N TYR A 40 -12.97 4.89 14.54
CA TYR A 40 -13.14 4.98 13.08
C TYR A 40 -14.62 5.10 12.69
N LYS A 41 -14.87 5.68 11.51
CA LYS A 41 -16.22 5.77 10.95
C LYS A 41 -16.76 4.36 10.60
N PRO A 42 -18.00 4.01 11.02
CA PRO A 42 -18.57 2.68 10.78
C PRO A 42 -18.80 2.31 9.31
N ASP A 43 -18.91 3.30 8.43
CA ASP A 43 -19.12 3.11 6.97
C ASP A 43 -17.82 2.78 6.21
N GLY A 44 -16.68 2.74 6.91
CA GLY A 44 -15.36 2.49 6.32
C GLY A 44 -14.81 3.66 5.51
N SER A 45 -15.39 4.86 5.63
CA SER A 45 -14.78 6.09 5.10
C SER A 45 -13.57 6.51 5.94
N CYS A 46 -12.63 7.23 5.34
CA CYS A 46 -11.40 7.61 6.02
C CYS A 46 -11.70 8.57 7.20
N THR A 47 -10.99 8.32 8.29
CA THR A 47 -10.92 9.18 9.47
C THR A 47 -9.57 9.89 9.44
N GLN A 48 -9.56 11.20 9.72
CA GLN A 48 -8.31 11.95 9.80
C GLN A 48 -7.50 11.47 11.02
N PRO A 49 -6.21 11.14 10.86
CA PRO A 49 -5.37 10.81 12.02
C PRO A 49 -5.25 12.03 12.92
N ASN A 50 -5.38 11.81 14.23
CA ASN A 50 -5.37 12.86 15.24
C ASN A 50 -4.52 12.48 16.48
N ALA A 51 -3.89 11.31 16.48
CA ALA A 51 -3.02 10.89 17.58
C ALA A 51 -1.74 11.75 17.63
N PRO A 52 -1.44 12.45 18.75
CA PRO A 52 -0.32 13.40 18.83
C PRO A 52 1.07 12.79 18.59
N VAL A 53 1.24 11.50 18.88
CA VAL A 53 2.50 10.78 18.66
C VAL A 53 2.70 10.36 17.20
N PHE A 54 1.62 10.25 16.44
CA PHE A 54 1.65 9.71 15.08
C PHE A 54 1.62 10.81 14.01
N THR A 55 0.79 11.84 14.17
CA THR A 55 0.65 12.90 13.15
C THR A 55 1.96 13.63 12.79
N PRO A 56 2.94 13.84 13.69
CA PRO A 56 4.23 14.44 13.32
C PRO A 56 5.12 13.56 12.43
N LEU A 57 4.82 12.25 12.34
CA LEU A 57 5.54 11.30 11.49
C LEU A 57 5.09 11.34 10.03
N LEU A 58 3.95 11.99 9.78
CA LEU A 58 3.38 12.10 8.45
C LEU A 58 4.04 13.23 7.66
N GLU A 59 4.12 13.05 6.35
CA GLU A 59 4.45 14.10 5.41
C GLU A 59 3.54 14.02 4.19
N THR A 60 3.41 15.15 3.49
CA THR A 60 2.80 15.18 2.17
C THR A 60 3.84 15.58 1.13
N ARG A 61 4.05 14.75 0.12
CA ARG A 61 5.09 14.96 -0.90
C ARG A 61 4.59 14.57 -2.30
N ASN A 62 5.12 15.24 -3.32
CA ASN A 62 5.03 14.74 -4.69
C ASN A 62 6.04 13.59 -4.85
N VAL A 63 5.57 12.42 -5.27
CA VAL A 63 6.40 11.20 -5.47
C VAL A 63 6.69 10.94 -6.95
N GLY A 64 6.48 11.93 -7.79
CA GLY A 64 6.66 11.89 -9.24
C GLY A 64 5.32 12.05 -9.97
N PRO A 65 4.57 10.95 -10.20
CA PRO A 65 3.35 10.99 -11.01
C PRO A 65 2.14 11.55 -10.23
N PHE A 66 2.20 11.59 -8.91
CA PHE A 66 1.13 12.09 -8.05
C PHE A 66 1.65 12.55 -6.67
N LYS A 67 0.78 13.20 -5.89
CA LYS A 67 1.06 13.62 -4.51
C LYS A 67 0.43 12.65 -3.51
N VAL A 68 1.14 12.32 -2.43
CA VAL A 68 0.64 11.46 -1.36
C VAL A 68 0.85 12.10 0.01
N THR A 69 0.01 11.72 0.97
CA THR A 69 0.27 11.90 2.40
C THR A 69 0.52 10.52 3.01
N GLY A 70 1.58 10.35 3.80
CA GLY A 70 1.92 9.08 4.43
C GLY A 70 3.07 9.19 5.42
N LEU A 71 3.50 8.05 5.96
CA LEU A 71 4.65 7.98 6.87
C LEU A 71 5.93 8.42 6.14
N ARG A 72 6.70 9.35 6.72
CA ARG A 72 7.87 9.97 6.08
C ARG A 72 8.82 9.00 5.35
N PRO A 73 9.40 7.98 6.00
CA PRO A 73 10.26 7.01 5.30
C PRO A 73 9.53 6.22 4.20
N ALA A 74 8.23 5.95 4.34
CA ALA A 74 7.45 5.28 3.31
C ALA A 74 7.25 6.17 2.07
N VAL A 75 6.94 7.45 2.28
CA VAL A 75 6.81 8.44 1.19
C VAL A 75 8.14 8.60 0.43
N MET A 76 9.26 8.67 1.15
CA MET A 76 10.60 8.70 0.54
C MET A 76 10.90 7.43 -0.25
N SER A 77 10.64 6.25 0.32
CA SER A 77 10.87 4.99 -0.38
C SER A 77 9.99 4.84 -1.62
N LEU A 78 8.74 5.32 -1.57
CA LEU A 78 7.84 5.33 -2.72
C LEU A 78 8.38 6.22 -3.83
N HIS A 79 8.84 7.43 -3.50
CA HIS A 79 9.48 8.33 -4.47
C HIS A 79 10.65 7.64 -5.19
N ASP A 80 11.50 6.92 -4.47
CA ASP A 80 12.67 6.23 -5.05
C ASP A 80 12.26 5.06 -5.95
N VAL A 81 11.25 4.27 -5.54
CA VAL A 81 10.65 3.22 -6.36
C VAL A 81 10.12 3.80 -7.67
N LEU A 82 9.29 4.85 -7.61
CA LEU A 82 8.67 5.44 -8.79
C LEU A 82 9.70 6.15 -9.68
N SER A 83 10.72 6.79 -9.10
CA SER A 83 11.83 7.36 -9.85
C SER A 83 12.61 6.30 -10.63
N ARG A 84 12.74 5.09 -10.08
CA ARG A 84 13.35 3.96 -10.79
C ARG A 84 12.47 3.48 -11.93
N VAL A 85 11.15 3.34 -11.71
CA VAL A 85 10.18 2.99 -12.76
C VAL A 85 10.20 4.02 -13.89
N GLN A 86 10.28 5.31 -13.59
CA GLN A 86 10.37 6.38 -14.60
C GLN A 86 11.56 6.20 -15.54
N ARG A 87 12.72 5.82 -14.99
CA ARG A 87 13.94 5.62 -15.78
C ARG A 87 13.93 4.35 -16.61
N GLU A 88 13.39 3.27 -16.06
CA GLU A 88 13.49 1.94 -16.67
C GLU A 88 12.29 1.59 -17.56
N ILE A 89 11.08 2.07 -17.22
CA ILE A 89 9.82 1.77 -17.91
C ILE A 89 8.94 3.04 -17.97
N PRO A 90 9.35 4.07 -18.73
CA PRO A 90 8.67 5.37 -18.78
C PRO A 90 7.20 5.27 -19.22
N ASP A 91 6.87 4.34 -20.12
CA ASP A 91 5.48 4.15 -20.59
C ASP A 91 4.55 3.66 -19.46
N LEU A 92 5.04 2.78 -18.57
CA LEU A 92 4.28 2.35 -17.39
C LEU A 92 4.17 3.50 -16.39
N TYR A 93 5.27 4.23 -16.16
CA TYR A 93 5.30 5.38 -15.26
C TYR A 93 4.24 6.43 -15.63
N ALA A 94 4.08 6.70 -16.93
CA ALA A 94 3.09 7.67 -17.42
C ALA A 94 1.63 7.29 -17.11
N LEU A 95 1.36 6.01 -16.82
CA LEU A 95 0.02 5.53 -16.46
C LEU A 95 -0.23 5.53 -14.95
N LEU A 96 0.78 5.75 -14.11
CA LEU A 96 0.65 5.58 -12.67
C LEU A 96 -0.24 6.67 -12.06
N GLY A 97 -1.28 6.22 -11.35
CA GLY A 97 -2.07 7.01 -10.43
C GLY A 97 -2.14 6.34 -9.06
N SER A 98 -2.83 6.98 -8.11
CA SER A 98 -3.05 6.42 -6.78
C SER A 98 -4.53 6.52 -6.37
N ALA A 99 -5.02 5.50 -5.66
CA ALA A 99 -6.30 5.53 -4.94
C ALA A 99 -6.13 5.87 -3.44
N GLY A 100 -4.95 6.35 -3.04
CA GLY A 100 -4.64 6.87 -1.73
C GLY A 100 -3.54 6.09 -0.99
N MET A 101 -2.82 6.80 -0.14
CA MET A 101 -1.80 6.24 0.76
C MET A 101 -2.29 6.29 2.22
N LEU A 102 -2.51 7.49 2.78
CA LEU A 102 -3.12 7.66 4.09
C LEU A 102 -4.66 7.61 4.03
N CYS A 103 -5.24 6.61 4.69
CA CYS A 103 -6.68 6.53 4.93
C CYS A 103 -6.94 5.72 6.21
N SER A 104 -7.20 6.40 7.32
CA SER A 104 -7.40 5.74 8.61
C SER A 104 -8.80 5.14 8.72
N ARG A 105 -8.89 3.82 8.70
CA ARG A 105 -10.15 3.06 8.74
C ARG A 105 -9.91 1.59 9.09
N PHE A 106 -10.98 0.88 9.38
CA PHE A 106 -10.98 -0.58 9.32
C PHE A 106 -10.81 -1.07 7.87
N THR A 107 -10.29 -2.30 7.71
CA THR A 107 -10.13 -2.93 6.40
C THR A 107 -11.48 -3.06 5.69
N LYS A 108 -11.46 -2.98 4.36
CA LYS A 108 -12.64 -3.22 3.52
C LYS A 108 -12.34 -4.41 2.62
N ILE A 109 -13.18 -5.43 2.70
CA ILE A 109 -12.98 -6.68 1.97
C ILE A 109 -14.17 -6.88 1.05
N ARG A 110 -13.89 -6.97 -0.25
CA ARG A 110 -14.88 -7.29 -1.28
C ARG A 110 -15.36 -8.71 -1.09
N GLN A 111 -16.67 -8.89 -1.07
CA GLN A 111 -17.32 -10.19 -0.99
C GLN A 111 -17.54 -10.76 -2.40
N ALA A 112 -17.81 -12.06 -2.49
CA ALA A 112 -18.07 -12.73 -3.76
C ALA A 112 -19.30 -12.16 -4.51
N ASP A 113 -20.28 -11.63 -3.78
CA ASP A 113 -21.47 -10.95 -4.34
C ASP A 113 -21.18 -9.50 -4.80
N GLY A 114 -19.95 -9.04 -4.64
CA GLY A 114 -19.49 -7.70 -4.99
C GLY A 114 -19.75 -6.61 -3.96
N SER A 115 -20.41 -6.93 -2.84
CA SER A 115 -20.57 -6.02 -1.71
C SER A 115 -19.24 -5.80 -0.96
N MET A 116 -19.15 -4.70 -0.20
CA MET A 116 -17.98 -4.42 0.64
C MET A 116 -18.31 -4.68 2.10
N LYS A 117 -17.49 -5.51 2.76
CA LYS A 117 -17.59 -5.79 4.20
C LYS A 117 -16.49 -5.06 4.95
N ILE A 118 -16.86 -4.40 6.06
CA ILE A 118 -15.89 -3.84 7.00
C ILE A 118 -15.29 -4.98 7.82
N GLY A 119 -13.96 -5.11 7.78
CA GLY A 119 -13.21 -6.11 8.52
C GLY A 119 -12.95 -5.67 9.97
N PRO A 120 -12.52 -6.61 10.83
CA PRO A 120 -12.24 -6.31 12.24
C PRO A 120 -10.88 -5.64 12.46
N GLY A 121 -9.99 -5.69 11.46
CA GLY A 121 -8.63 -5.14 11.54
C GLY A 121 -8.54 -3.71 11.02
N VAL A 122 -7.60 -2.94 11.53
CA VAL A 122 -7.28 -1.59 11.03
C VAL A 122 -6.49 -1.74 9.72
N SER A 123 -6.85 -0.98 8.68
CA SER A 123 -6.10 -1.02 7.43
C SER A 123 -4.69 -0.43 7.61
N ASN A 124 -3.68 -1.00 6.95
CA ASN A 124 -2.32 -0.48 6.99
C ASN A 124 -2.18 0.92 6.35
N HIS A 125 -3.16 1.33 5.53
CA HIS A 125 -3.32 2.72 5.09
C HIS A 125 -3.48 3.70 6.27
N SER A 126 -3.96 3.24 7.42
CA SER A 126 -4.16 4.09 8.61
C SER A 126 -2.85 4.62 9.18
N TRP A 127 -1.74 3.92 8.94
CA TRP A 127 -0.40 4.38 9.32
C TRP A 127 0.32 5.10 8.19
N GLY A 128 -0.35 5.37 7.06
CA GLY A 128 0.31 5.93 5.87
C GLY A 128 1.46 5.05 5.38
N ALA A 129 1.34 3.73 5.58
CA ALA A 129 2.37 2.73 5.28
C ALA A 129 1.93 1.76 4.17
N ALA A 130 0.80 2.03 3.53
CA ALA A 130 0.28 1.31 2.38
C ALA A 130 -0.20 2.30 1.31
N ILE A 131 -0.23 1.87 0.06
CA ILE A 131 -0.72 2.64 -1.08
C ILE A 131 -1.43 1.73 -2.07
N ASP A 132 -2.56 2.22 -2.58
CA ASP A 132 -3.25 1.62 -3.70
C ASP A 132 -2.85 2.36 -4.98
N ILE A 133 -2.39 1.62 -5.99
CA ILE A 133 -1.99 2.14 -7.29
C ILE A 133 -3.09 1.84 -8.32
N ASN A 134 -3.44 2.84 -9.13
CA ASN A 134 -4.24 2.63 -10.34
C ASN A 134 -3.37 2.87 -11.58
N LEU A 135 -3.78 2.28 -12.70
CA LEU A 135 -3.12 2.45 -14.00
C LEU A 135 -4.11 3.10 -14.97
N GLY A 136 -3.75 4.25 -15.54
CA GLY A 136 -4.62 4.98 -16.48
C GLY A 136 -5.95 5.43 -15.86
N GLY A 137 -6.02 5.57 -14.52
CA GLY A 137 -7.26 5.85 -13.80
C GLY A 137 -8.10 4.59 -13.49
N GLU A 138 -7.66 3.40 -13.90
CA GLU A 138 -8.35 2.14 -13.65
C GLU A 138 -7.74 1.41 -12.46
N LEU A 139 -8.58 1.06 -11.49
CA LEU A 139 -8.21 0.34 -10.29
C LEU A 139 -8.47 -1.15 -10.47
N ASP A 140 -7.56 -1.99 -9.99
CA ASP A 140 -7.71 -3.44 -10.04
C ASP A 140 -8.83 -3.93 -9.10
N ALA A 141 -9.47 -5.03 -9.46
CA ALA A 141 -10.61 -5.55 -8.72
C ALA A 141 -10.17 -6.60 -7.69
N GLN A 142 -10.24 -6.24 -6.41
CA GLN A 142 -9.90 -7.13 -5.28
C GLN A 142 -10.64 -8.48 -5.37
N GLY A 143 -9.87 -9.58 -5.25
CA GLY A 143 -10.37 -10.93 -5.04
C GLY A 143 -10.80 -11.68 -6.30
N ASN A 144 -10.44 -11.21 -7.49
CA ASN A 144 -10.78 -11.87 -8.75
C ASN A 144 -9.68 -12.83 -9.25
N SER A 145 -8.56 -12.96 -8.52
CA SER A 145 -7.38 -13.78 -8.90
C SER A 145 -6.67 -13.32 -10.17
N MET A 146 -6.95 -12.10 -10.61
CA MET A 146 -6.34 -11.44 -11.76
C MET A 146 -5.58 -10.20 -11.30
N THR A 147 -4.71 -9.69 -12.16
CA THR A 147 -4.07 -8.40 -11.96
C THR A 147 -3.79 -7.73 -13.29
N GLN A 148 -3.75 -6.40 -13.32
CA GLN A 148 -3.23 -5.68 -14.47
C GLN A 148 -1.73 -5.99 -14.66
N ARG A 149 -1.32 -6.27 -15.91
CA ARG A 149 0.09 -6.57 -16.26
C ARG A 149 1.07 -5.53 -15.71
N GLY A 150 0.70 -4.26 -15.71
CA GLY A 150 1.51 -3.18 -15.15
C GLY A 150 1.73 -3.29 -13.63
N LEU A 151 0.73 -3.75 -12.87
CA LEU A 151 0.86 -3.96 -11.42
C LEU A 151 1.79 -5.14 -11.10
N LEU A 152 1.75 -6.21 -11.90
CA LEU A 152 2.72 -7.30 -11.80
C LEU A 152 4.16 -6.81 -12.06
N ILE A 153 4.36 -5.98 -13.08
CA ILE A 153 5.69 -5.41 -13.34
C ILE A 153 6.12 -4.51 -12.17
N LEU A 154 5.21 -3.64 -11.72
CA LEU A 154 5.45 -2.71 -10.62
C LEU A 154 5.81 -3.45 -9.31
N SER A 155 5.19 -4.60 -9.05
CA SER A 155 5.46 -5.38 -7.84
C SER A 155 6.92 -5.81 -7.71
N THR A 156 7.63 -6.01 -8.82
CA THR A 156 9.07 -6.31 -8.80
C THR A 156 9.90 -5.15 -8.24
N TYR A 157 9.54 -3.91 -8.57
CA TYR A 157 10.20 -2.70 -8.04
C TYR A 157 9.90 -2.50 -6.56
N PHE A 158 8.64 -2.69 -6.16
CA PHE A 158 8.20 -2.62 -4.77
C PHE A 158 8.88 -3.70 -3.91
N ASN A 159 8.87 -4.96 -4.34
CA ASN A 159 9.56 -6.06 -3.65
C ASN A 159 11.05 -5.81 -3.53
N ALA A 160 11.72 -5.32 -4.59
CA ALA A 160 13.13 -4.96 -4.53
C ALA A 160 13.44 -3.87 -3.50
N ALA A 161 12.51 -2.92 -3.29
CA ALA A 161 12.62 -1.91 -2.24
C ALA A 161 12.26 -2.45 -0.83
N GLY A 162 11.62 -3.62 -0.76
CA GLY A 162 11.16 -4.24 0.49
C GLY A 162 9.69 -3.96 0.84
N TRP A 163 8.89 -3.55 -0.13
CA TRP A 163 7.43 -3.46 0.01
C TRP A 163 6.78 -4.80 -0.31
N TYR A 164 5.77 -5.15 0.48
CA TYR A 164 4.93 -6.33 0.30
C TYR A 164 3.78 -6.00 -0.66
N TRP A 165 3.51 -6.90 -1.61
CA TRP A 165 2.42 -6.80 -2.57
C TRP A 165 1.17 -7.54 -2.09
N GLY A 166 0.02 -6.84 -2.10
CA GLY A 166 -1.28 -7.32 -1.59
C GLY A 166 -1.89 -8.48 -2.37
N ALA A 167 -1.38 -8.81 -3.57
CA ALA A 167 -1.80 -9.99 -4.32
C ALA A 167 -1.61 -11.33 -3.55
N ALA A 168 -0.75 -11.34 -2.51
CA ALA A 168 -0.56 -12.50 -1.66
C ALA A 168 -1.63 -12.66 -0.55
N PHE A 169 -2.48 -11.65 -0.30
CA PHE A 169 -3.50 -11.72 0.74
C PHE A 169 -4.52 -12.86 0.51
N PRO A 170 -5.23 -13.31 1.56
CA PRO A 170 -6.26 -14.34 1.42
C PRO A 170 -7.34 -13.95 0.42
N VAL A 171 -7.83 -12.70 0.53
CA VAL A 171 -8.54 -12.02 -0.55
C VAL A 171 -7.51 -11.15 -1.24
N GLU A 172 -7.12 -11.58 -2.42
CA GLU A 172 -6.11 -10.95 -3.26
C GLU A 172 -6.43 -9.46 -3.50
N ASP A 173 -5.41 -8.60 -3.41
CA ASP A 173 -5.55 -7.15 -3.56
C ASP A 173 -4.35 -6.56 -4.32
N ALA A 174 -4.29 -6.76 -5.63
CA ALA A 174 -3.10 -6.48 -6.43
C ALA A 174 -2.82 -4.99 -6.68
N MET A 175 -3.80 -4.11 -6.45
CA MET A 175 -3.54 -2.66 -6.42
C MET A 175 -2.74 -2.23 -5.18
N HIS A 176 -2.79 -3.03 -4.10
CA HIS A 176 -2.28 -2.67 -2.78
C HIS A 176 -0.80 -3.02 -2.61
N PHE A 177 -0.01 -2.06 -2.15
CA PHE A 177 1.37 -2.25 -1.72
C PHE A 177 1.56 -1.69 -0.31
N GLU A 178 2.31 -2.40 0.54
CA GLU A 178 2.58 -1.93 1.90
C GLU A 178 4.02 -2.16 2.34
N VAL A 179 4.50 -1.33 3.25
CA VAL A 179 5.83 -1.48 3.84
C VAL A 179 5.89 -2.80 4.61
N SER A 180 6.85 -3.66 4.28
CA SER A 180 7.01 -4.93 4.98
C SER A 180 7.62 -4.78 6.38
N LYS A 181 7.47 -5.80 7.23
CA LYS A 181 8.12 -5.84 8.55
C LYS A 181 9.64 -5.68 8.47
N SER A 182 10.29 -6.28 7.47
CA SER A 182 11.74 -6.20 7.31
C SER A 182 12.21 -4.83 6.85
N LEU A 183 11.42 -4.11 6.05
CA LEU A 183 11.71 -2.72 5.67
C LEU A 183 11.59 -1.77 6.87
N PHE A 184 10.55 -1.91 7.70
CA PHE A 184 10.46 -1.18 8.97
C PHE A 184 11.65 -1.44 9.89
N ALA A 185 12.04 -2.72 10.05
CA ALA A 185 13.19 -3.08 10.86
C ALA A 185 14.49 -2.41 10.37
N ARG A 186 14.69 -2.32 9.05
CA ARG A 186 15.83 -1.61 8.45
C ARG A 186 15.83 -0.12 8.77
N TRP A 187 14.69 0.57 8.63
CA TRP A 187 14.63 1.99 8.95
C TRP A 187 14.84 2.28 10.44
N LYS A 188 14.28 1.43 11.32
CA LYS A 188 14.52 1.52 12.76
C LYS A 188 16.00 1.34 13.10
N ALA A 189 16.68 0.36 12.49
CA ALA A 189 18.11 0.13 12.69
C ALA A 189 18.96 1.32 12.18
N ALA A 190 18.54 1.96 11.09
CA ALA A 190 19.21 3.13 10.50
C ALA A 190 18.89 4.46 11.21
N ARG A 191 18.02 4.47 12.23
CA ARG A 191 17.51 5.69 12.89
C ARG A 191 16.80 6.67 11.93
N ASN A 192 16.13 6.11 10.92
CA ASN A 192 15.35 6.84 9.92
C ASN A 192 13.82 6.79 10.19
N MET A 193 13.43 6.42 11.42
CA MET A 193 12.06 6.36 11.91
C MET A 193 11.94 7.13 13.22
#